data_AF-A0AAD6MBL9-F1
#
_entry.id   AF-A0AAD6MBL9-F1
#
_cell.length_a   1.000
_cell.length_b   1.000
_cell.length_c   1.000
_cell.angle_alpha   90.00
_cell.angle_beta   90.00
_cell.angle_gamma   90.00
#
_symmetry.space_group_name_H-M   'P 1'
#
loop_
_entity.id
_entity.type
_entity.pdbx_description
1 polymer ?
#
loop_
_entity_poly.entity_id
_entity_poly.type
_entity_poly.pdbx_seq_one_letter_code
_entity_poly.pdbx_strand_id
1 'polypeptide(L)'
;MVLFNVSGVETTPFDGQKPGTSGLRKKVKVFKQPNYLENFVQSTFNALTPQKVRGATLVVSGDGRYFSKDAIQIIIKMAAGNGVRRVWVGQNGLLSTPAVSAVIRERVGVDGSRATGAFILTASHNPGGPNEDFGIKYNMENGGPAPEGITDEIYENTKAIKEYLTGRSVDITAIGVTSFGGPDGQFDVEARNEEFSAVFNLQDYKASRQKCYKQIQAAIAKYREIKENINEGLKFYVSLQDAITNIKQQCSDFVMTRNIQCQEMIEDVQRQMAGLSFQDHKNTGSYSYPAINQPHQTQRSSSHPPSDPQNVPHSHPQPQTQYFQPPGQSTIPGYAHPPPPYTTPQQPPPYHMPPAPGGPYPPRQVQQPPTNQEYGQPAYPGWRGPYYNAHGQQPGSLARPTYTIPGPYPPPHQGYYRQ
;
A
#
# COMPACT_ATOMS: atom_id res chain seq x y z
N MET A 1 17.49 29.99 42.99
CA MET A 1 17.09 29.51 41.64
C MET A 1 17.33 30.66 40.67
N VAL A 2 17.81 30.43 39.44
CA VAL A 2 17.90 31.52 38.45
C VAL A 2 16.51 31.74 37.86
N LEU A 3 15.96 32.94 38.06
CA LEU A 3 14.69 33.34 37.46
C LEU A 3 14.89 33.59 35.96
N PHE A 4 13.90 33.25 35.13
CA PHE A 4 13.78 33.80 33.79
C PHE A 4 12.85 35.01 33.77
N ASN A 5 13.22 36.00 32.96
CA ASN A 5 12.33 37.11 32.64
C ASN A 5 11.37 36.68 31.52
N VAL A 6 10.15 37.20 31.56
CA VAL A 6 9.20 37.15 30.45
C VAL A 6 9.31 38.46 29.68
N SER A 7 9.30 38.39 28.35
CA SER A 7 9.26 39.55 27.45
C SER A 7 8.02 39.46 26.56
N GLY A 8 7.29 40.57 26.46
CA GLY A 8 6.38 40.81 25.34
C GLY A 8 7.20 41.10 24.08
N VAL A 9 6.73 40.61 22.93
CA VAL A 9 7.31 40.87 21.61
C VAL A 9 6.21 41.35 20.69
N GLU A 10 6.36 42.55 20.12
CA GLU A 10 5.41 43.12 19.17
C GLU A 10 5.30 42.28 17.89
N THR A 11 4.11 42.21 17.32
CA THR A 11 3.80 41.43 16.13
C THR A 11 2.61 42.01 15.37
N THR A 12 2.42 41.57 14.13
CA THR A 12 1.25 41.91 13.30
C THR A 12 0.44 40.64 13.00
N PRO A 13 -0.90 40.74 12.83
CA PRO A 13 -1.73 39.63 12.37
C PRO A 13 -1.25 38.99 11.06
N PHE A 14 -1.59 37.71 10.85
CA PHE A 14 -1.36 36.99 9.59
C PHE A 14 -2.68 36.45 9.04
N ASP A 15 -2.95 36.72 7.75
CA ASP A 15 -4.17 36.26 7.10
C ASP A 15 -4.30 34.73 7.05
N GLY A 16 -5.52 34.25 7.29
CA GLY A 16 -5.87 32.85 7.10
C GLY A 16 -5.17 31.88 8.04
N GLN A 17 -4.82 32.30 9.27
CA GLN A 17 -4.39 31.40 10.35
C GLN A 17 -5.54 30.55 10.95
N LYS A 18 -6.73 30.52 10.34
CA LYS A 18 -7.87 29.71 10.80
C LYS A 18 -7.50 28.22 10.89
N PRO A 19 -7.56 27.58 12.06
CA PRO A 19 -7.45 26.13 12.16
C PRO A 19 -8.71 25.46 11.62
N GLY A 20 -8.55 24.34 10.90
CA GLY A 20 -9.67 23.47 10.54
C GLY A 20 -9.95 22.43 11.63
N THR A 21 -10.89 21.52 11.36
CA THR A 21 -11.24 20.37 12.23
C THR A 21 -10.07 19.45 12.60
N SER A 22 -8.91 19.61 11.96
CA SER A 22 -7.67 18.88 12.23
C SER A 22 -6.47 19.79 12.55
N GLY A 23 -6.73 21.03 12.99
CA GLY A 23 -5.72 22.06 13.25
C GLY A 23 -5.39 22.94 12.03
N LEU A 24 -4.44 23.86 12.22
CA LEU A 24 -3.88 24.70 11.17
C LEU A 24 -2.83 23.89 10.38
N ARG A 25 -2.92 23.91 9.04
CA ARG A 25 -1.92 23.31 8.13
C ARG A 25 -1.51 24.32 7.06
N LYS A 26 -0.22 24.42 6.78
CA LYS A 26 0.41 25.26 5.73
C LYS A 26 1.75 24.63 5.33
N LYS A 27 2.35 25.08 4.23
CA LYS A 27 3.74 24.72 3.90
C LYS A 27 4.72 25.20 4.98
N VAL A 28 5.76 24.43 5.25
CA VAL A 28 6.85 24.73 6.20
C VAL A 28 7.41 26.14 6.00
N LYS A 29 7.57 26.60 4.75
CA LYS A 29 8.05 27.95 4.43
C LYS A 29 7.19 29.10 4.99
N VAL A 30 5.94 28.83 5.36
CA VAL A 30 5.02 29.79 6.01
C VAL A 30 5.25 29.75 7.52
N PHE A 31 5.27 28.56 8.12
CA PHE A 31 5.56 28.40 9.56
C PHE A 31 6.98 28.85 9.98
N LYS A 32 7.92 28.94 9.03
CA LYS A 32 9.26 29.52 9.23
C LYS A 32 9.34 31.03 8.98
N GLN A 33 8.23 31.72 8.69
CA GLN A 33 8.20 33.19 8.71
C GLN A 33 8.27 33.68 10.17
N PRO A 34 9.03 34.76 10.46
CA PRO A 34 9.07 35.34 11.80
C PRO A 34 7.67 35.60 12.36
N ASN A 35 7.48 35.29 13.64
CA ASN A 35 6.23 35.41 14.39
C ASN A 35 5.03 34.56 13.88
N TYR A 36 5.13 33.81 12.77
CA TYR A 36 3.95 33.11 12.24
C TYR A 36 3.48 31.98 13.17
N LEU A 37 4.41 31.16 13.69
CA LEU A 37 4.06 30.12 14.66
C LEU A 37 3.70 30.74 16.02
N GLU A 38 4.47 31.75 16.43
CA GLU A 38 4.33 32.45 17.70
C GLU A 38 2.94 33.06 17.83
N ASN A 39 2.46 33.77 16.80
CA ASN A 39 1.13 34.35 16.80
C ASN A 39 0.04 33.30 17.03
N PHE A 40 0.07 32.18 16.29
CA PHE A 40 -0.93 31.12 16.43
C PHE A 40 -0.90 30.47 17.82
N VAL A 41 0.30 30.31 18.41
CA VAL A 41 0.48 29.76 19.75
C VAL A 41 -0.05 30.73 20.82
N GLN A 42 0.24 32.03 20.70
CA GLN A 42 -0.31 33.04 21.61
C GLN A 42 -1.83 33.16 21.48
N SER A 43 -2.38 33.21 20.26
CA SER A 43 -3.82 33.20 20.04
C SER A 43 -4.49 31.94 20.60
N THR A 44 -3.77 30.82 20.67
CA THR A 44 -4.23 29.61 21.38
C THR A 44 -4.26 29.80 22.90
N PHE A 45 -3.24 30.43 23.51
CA PHE A 45 -3.28 30.74 24.94
C PHE A 45 -4.35 31.79 25.29
N ASN A 46 -4.58 32.79 24.44
CA ASN A 46 -5.63 33.78 24.62
C ASN A 46 -7.02 33.13 24.63
N ALA A 47 -7.31 32.28 23.64
CA ALA A 47 -8.58 31.55 23.51
C ALA A 47 -8.86 30.56 24.64
N LEU A 48 -7.82 30.10 25.35
CA LEU A 48 -7.96 29.25 26.56
C LEU A 48 -8.22 30.06 27.83
N THR A 49 -7.98 31.38 27.79
CA THR A 49 -7.89 32.35 28.89
C THR A 49 -6.72 32.11 29.87
N PRO A 50 -6.17 33.18 30.50
CA PRO A 50 -5.06 33.06 31.46
C PRO A 50 -5.36 32.09 32.62
N GLN A 51 -6.62 31.94 33.02
CA GLN A 51 -7.06 31.06 34.11
C GLN A 51 -6.91 29.57 33.80
N LYS A 52 -6.89 29.15 32.52
CA LYS A 52 -6.61 27.75 32.13
C LYS A 52 -5.15 27.50 31.75
N VAL A 53 -4.39 28.56 31.48
CA VAL A 53 -3.00 28.49 31.03
C VAL A 53 -2.03 28.62 32.20
N ARG A 54 -2.28 29.53 33.15
CA ARG A 54 -1.44 29.67 34.36
C ARG A 54 -1.55 28.42 35.25
N GLY A 55 -0.43 27.95 35.77
CA GLY A 55 -0.39 26.73 36.60
C GLY A 55 -0.50 25.41 35.82
N ALA A 56 -0.82 25.47 34.53
CA ALA A 56 -1.17 24.31 33.71
C ALA A 56 -0.02 23.32 33.51
N THR A 57 -0.38 22.09 33.16
CA THR A 57 0.53 21.10 32.57
C THR A 57 0.07 20.84 31.14
N LEU A 58 0.96 20.95 30.15
CA LEU A 58 0.63 20.78 28.73
C LEU A 58 1.52 19.71 28.08
N VAL A 59 1.01 18.98 27.09
CA VAL A 59 1.85 18.10 26.25
C VAL A 59 2.23 18.83 24.96
N VAL A 60 3.49 18.75 24.55
CA VAL A 60 3.99 19.37 23.31
C VAL A 60 4.87 18.37 22.56
N SER A 61 4.36 17.79 21.47
CA SER A 61 5.03 16.72 20.70
C SER A 61 4.38 16.54 19.32
N GLY A 62 4.93 15.67 18.46
CA GLY A 62 4.43 15.49 17.10
C GLY A 62 4.84 14.21 16.38
N ASP A 63 4.56 14.20 15.07
CA ASP A 63 4.88 13.08 14.16
C ASP A 63 6.37 13.03 13.73
N GLY A 64 7.18 14.00 14.16
CA GLY A 64 8.62 14.05 13.90
C GLY A 64 9.01 14.64 12.54
N ARG A 65 8.08 15.27 11.81
CA ARG A 65 8.39 15.94 10.54
C ARG A 65 9.39 17.08 10.69
N TYR A 66 9.92 17.54 9.56
CA TYR A 66 10.78 18.71 9.49
C TYR A 66 10.14 19.93 10.18
N PHE A 67 10.96 20.78 10.81
CA PHE A 67 10.56 21.90 11.67
C PHE A 67 9.92 21.53 13.04
N SER A 68 9.59 20.26 13.33
CA SER A 68 8.97 19.91 14.62
C SER A 68 9.83 20.24 15.85
N LYS A 69 11.16 20.07 15.80
CA LYS A 69 12.05 20.40 16.94
C LYS A 69 12.03 21.89 17.27
N ASP A 70 12.16 22.72 16.24
CA ASP A 70 12.16 24.19 16.33
C ASP A 70 10.79 24.69 16.85
N ALA A 71 9.69 24.09 16.38
CA ALA A 71 8.35 24.42 16.84
C ALA A 71 8.10 24.04 18.32
N ILE A 72 8.62 22.89 18.79
CA ILE A 72 8.55 22.53 20.23
C ILE A 72 9.29 23.55 21.09
N GLN A 73 10.48 23.99 20.63
CA GLN A 73 11.27 25.04 21.29
C GLN A 73 10.51 26.35 21.42
N ILE A 74 9.86 26.80 20.35
CA ILE A 74 9.04 28.03 20.34
C ILE A 74 7.87 27.89 21.32
N ILE A 75 7.10 26.80 21.23
CA ILE A 75 5.93 26.57 22.11
C ILE A 75 6.34 26.52 23.59
N ILE A 76 7.48 25.91 23.94
CA ILE A 76 7.95 25.84 25.34
C ILE A 76 8.33 27.22 25.88
N LYS A 77 9.02 28.06 25.09
CA LYS A 77 9.32 29.44 25.49
C LYS A 77 8.05 30.25 25.74
N MET A 78 7.04 30.07 24.89
CA MET A 78 5.77 30.79 25.02
C MET A 78 4.88 30.26 26.13
N ALA A 79 4.90 28.94 26.38
CA ALA A 79 4.26 28.34 27.54
C ALA A 79 4.84 28.92 28.85
N ALA A 80 6.16 28.99 28.96
CA ALA A 80 6.85 29.66 30.06
C ALA A 80 6.48 31.15 30.17
N GLY A 81 6.37 31.85 29.02
CA GLY A 81 5.95 33.25 28.94
C GLY A 81 4.50 33.50 29.38
N ASN A 82 3.62 32.50 29.23
CA ASN A 82 2.20 32.59 29.58
C ASN A 82 1.87 31.96 30.97
N GLY A 83 2.88 31.62 31.76
CA GLY A 83 2.70 31.10 33.13
C GLY A 83 2.28 29.62 33.23
N VAL A 84 2.41 28.84 32.15
CA VAL A 84 2.29 27.38 32.21
C VAL A 84 3.34 26.85 33.19
N ARG A 85 2.96 25.90 34.05
CA ARG A 85 3.83 25.37 35.11
C ARG A 85 4.65 24.17 34.67
N ARG A 86 4.15 23.36 33.75
CA ARG A 86 4.88 22.19 33.22
C ARG A 86 4.60 21.91 31.75
N VAL A 87 5.64 21.54 31.01
CA VAL A 87 5.50 20.95 29.67
C VAL A 87 6.04 19.52 29.65
N TRP A 88 5.21 18.60 29.17
CA TRP A 88 5.52 17.21 28.90
C TRP A 88 5.89 17.02 27.43
N VAL A 89 7.07 16.45 27.18
CA VAL A 89 7.62 16.25 25.83
C VAL A 89 7.97 14.78 25.66
N GLY A 90 7.46 14.12 24.62
CA GLY A 90 7.92 12.78 24.24
C GLY A 90 9.38 12.83 23.79
N GLN A 91 10.14 11.77 24.03
CA GLN A 91 11.58 11.74 23.70
C GLN A 91 11.84 12.08 22.22
N ASN A 92 12.77 12.99 21.95
CA ASN A 92 13.03 13.60 20.63
C ASN A 92 11.86 14.44 20.04
N GLY A 93 10.85 14.77 20.84
CA GLY A 93 9.63 15.45 20.41
C GLY A 93 8.54 14.54 19.84
N LEU A 94 8.67 13.21 19.98
CA LEU A 94 7.84 12.22 19.30
C LEU A 94 6.70 11.70 20.19
N LEU A 95 5.46 11.98 19.81
CA LEU A 95 4.26 11.27 20.29
C LEU A 95 3.23 11.21 19.15
N SER A 96 2.63 10.04 18.92
CA SER A 96 1.49 9.92 18.01
C SER A 96 0.26 10.64 18.58
N THR A 97 -0.68 11.09 17.75
CA THR A 97 -1.91 11.75 18.25
C THR A 97 -2.68 10.87 19.26
N PRO A 98 -2.83 9.54 19.06
CA PRO A 98 -3.39 8.66 20.09
C PRO A 98 -2.57 8.63 21.39
N ALA A 99 -1.23 8.60 21.31
CA ALA A 99 -0.39 8.62 22.50
C ALA A 99 -0.51 9.94 23.28
N VAL A 100 -0.58 11.09 22.60
CA VAL A 100 -0.87 12.36 23.28
C VAL A 100 -2.24 12.34 23.96
N SER A 101 -3.28 11.83 23.28
CA SER A 101 -4.62 11.70 23.88
C SER A 101 -4.60 10.82 25.13
N ALA A 102 -3.86 9.71 25.12
CA ALA A 102 -3.69 8.84 26.29
C ALA A 102 -2.88 9.52 27.42
N VAL A 103 -1.81 10.24 27.09
CA VAL A 103 -1.01 10.99 28.09
C VAL A 103 -1.82 12.10 28.75
N ILE A 104 -2.65 12.84 28.01
CA ILE A 104 -3.54 13.86 28.60
C ILE A 104 -4.46 13.24 29.65
N ARG A 105 -5.10 12.12 29.30
CA ARG A 105 -6.15 11.51 30.12
C ARG A 105 -5.60 10.71 31.28
N GLU A 106 -4.65 9.83 31.03
CA GLU A 106 -4.29 8.76 31.96
C GLU A 106 -2.98 9.04 32.73
N ARG A 107 -2.12 9.95 32.27
CA ARG A 107 -0.85 10.26 32.98
C ARG A 107 -1.09 11.22 34.14
N VAL A 108 -0.72 10.77 35.33
CA VAL A 108 -0.61 11.58 36.55
C VAL A 108 0.87 11.87 36.82
N GLY A 109 1.20 13.12 37.14
CA GLY A 109 2.53 13.56 37.54
C GLY A 109 2.86 13.19 38.99
N VAL A 110 4.14 13.29 39.36
CA VAL A 110 4.63 13.00 40.74
C VAL A 110 4.01 13.91 41.82
N ASP A 111 3.39 15.02 41.41
CA ASP A 111 2.68 16.00 42.23
C ASP A 111 1.15 15.91 42.08
N GLY A 112 0.63 14.80 41.54
CA GLY A 112 -0.81 14.58 41.31
C GLY A 112 -1.40 15.33 40.10
N SER A 113 -0.60 16.15 39.40
CA SER A 113 -1.10 16.93 38.26
C SER A 113 -1.38 16.07 37.02
N ARG A 114 -2.30 16.54 36.16
CA ARG A 114 -2.62 15.95 34.84
C ARG A 114 -2.53 17.05 33.79
N ALA A 115 -2.35 16.69 32.52
CA ALA A 115 -2.29 17.70 31.47
C ALA A 115 -3.68 18.25 31.12
N THR A 116 -3.80 19.57 31.02
CA THR A 116 -5.06 20.27 30.68
C THR A 116 -5.24 20.50 29.17
N GLY A 117 -4.25 20.11 28.38
CA GLY A 117 -4.31 20.10 26.92
C GLY A 117 -2.96 19.83 26.28
N ALA A 118 -2.91 19.95 24.95
CA ALA A 118 -1.69 19.67 24.18
C ALA A 118 -1.63 20.38 22.83
N PHE A 119 -0.41 20.81 22.46
CA PHE A 119 -0.08 21.14 21.08
C PHE A 119 0.47 19.89 20.38
N ILE A 120 -0.18 19.45 19.29
CA ILE A 120 0.25 18.28 18.51
C ILE A 120 0.73 18.70 17.13
N LEU A 121 2.02 18.52 16.88
CA LEU A 121 2.74 18.95 15.68
C LEU A 121 2.69 17.87 14.61
N THR A 122 1.69 17.94 13.74
CA THR A 122 1.49 16.97 12.65
C THR A 122 0.54 17.55 11.60
N ALA A 123 0.84 17.29 10.33
CA ALA A 123 -0.10 17.51 9.23
C ALA A 123 -0.86 16.22 8.84
N SER A 124 -0.89 15.21 9.72
CA SER A 124 -1.47 13.88 9.46
C SER A 124 -0.82 13.23 8.23
N HIS A 125 -1.61 12.76 7.27
CA HIS A 125 -1.16 12.12 6.03
C HIS A 125 -0.42 13.06 5.05
N ASN A 126 -0.48 14.38 5.24
CA ASN A 126 0.19 15.32 4.35
C ASN A 126 1.73 15.12 4.38
N PRO A 127 2.41 15.22 3.22
CA PRO A 127 3.86 15.02 3.11
C PRO A 127 4.63 16.00 4.01
N GLY A 128 5.83 15.61 4.44
CA GLY A 128 6.68 16.39 5.33
C GLY A 128 8.11 16.49 4.81
N GLY A 129 8.73 17.66 5.01
CA GLY A 129 10.04 18.02 4.47
C GLY A 129 10.17 19.54 4.34
N PRO A 130 11.35 20.08 3.98
CA PRO A 130 11.59 21.54 3.96
C PRO A 130 10.63 22.33 3.07
N ASN A 131 10.18 21.71 1.96
CA ASN A 131 9.28 22.31 0.98
C ASN A 131 7.82 21.85 1.13
N GLU A 132 7.50 21.03 2.15
CA GLU A 132 6.21 20.36 2.29
C GLU A 132 5.41 20.86 3.50
N ASP A 133 4.39 20.13 3.94
CA ASP A 133 3.41 20.62 4.90
C ASP A 133 3.88 20.46 6.35
N PHE A 134 3.58 21.49 7.14
CA PHE A 134 3.60 21.47 8.59
C PHE A 134 2.18 21.66 9.12
N GLY A 135 1.93 21.24 10.35
CA GLY A 135 0.63 21.37 10.97
C GLY A 135 0.70 21.40 12.48
N ILE A 136 -0.20 22.17 13.09
CA ILE A 136 -0.35 22.32 14.53
C ILE A 136 -1.83 22.27 14.87
N LYS A 137 -2.19 21.44 15.85
CA LYS A 137 -3.55 21.37 16.43
C LYS A 137 -3.45 21.52 17.95
N TYR A 138 -4.54 21.93 18.57
CA TYR A 138 -4.70 21.87 20.02
C TYR A 138 -5.70 20.78 20.41
N ASN A 139 -5.39 20.03 21.47
CA ASN A 139 -6.27 19.07 22.12
C ASN A 139 -6.56 19.51 23.56
N MET A 140 -7.77 19.25 24.06
CA MET A 140 -8.25 19.64 25.39
C MET A 140 -7.98 18.54 26.43
N GLU A 141 -8.21 18.85 27.71
CA GLU A 141 -8.12 17.97 28.89
C GLU A 141 -8.85 16.61 28.79
N ASN A 142 -9.85 16.47 27.91
CA ASN A 142 -10.52 15.18 27.65
C ASN A 142 -9.71 14.24 26.72
N GLY A 143 -8.58 14.71 26.20
CA GLY A 143 -7.73 14.05 25.20
C GLY A 143 -8.12 14.31 23.75
N GLY A 144 -9.31 14.85 23.48
CA GLY A 144 -9.85 15.12 22.15
C GLY A 144 -9.39 16.48 21.56
N PRO A 145 -9.67 16.75 20.27
CA PRO A 145 -9.40 18.05 19.66
C PRO A 145 -10.13 19.21 20.34
N ALA A 146 -9.62 20.43 20.17
CA ALA A 146 -10.35 21.65 20.51
C ALA A 146 -11.72 21.70 19.80
N PRO A 147 -12.81 22.04 20.49
CA PRO A 147 -14.15 22.17 19.89
C PRO A 147 -14.26 23.44 19.04
N GLU A 148 -15.27 23.49 18.16
CA GLU A 148 -15.42 24.51 17.12
C GLU A 148 -15.31 25.96 17.65
N GLY A 149 -16.05 26.29 18.72
CA GLY A 149 -15.99 27.61 19.35
C GLY A 149 -14.61 28.00 19.91
N ILE A 150 -13.79 27.05 20.33
CA ILE A 150 -12.39 27.34 20.71
C ILE A 150 -11.53 27.54 19.44
N THR A 151 -11.73 26.74 18.38
CA THR A 151 -10.99 26.95 17.12
C THR A 151 -11.35 28.24 16.39
N ASP A 152 -12.57 28.75 16.55
CA ASP A 152 -12.99 30.07 16.07
C ASP A 152 -12.44 31.19 16.96
N GLU A 153 -12.51 31.06 18.29
CA GLU A 153 -11.88 32.03 19.22
C GLU A 153 -10.37 32.15 18.96
N ILE A 154 -9.67 31.05 18.67
CA ILE A 154 -8.27 31.07 18.22
C ILE A 154 -8.13 31.93 16.96
N TYR A 155 -9.00 31.74 15.95
CA TYR A 155 -8.93 32.49 14.71
C TYR A 155 -9.21 33.99 14.90
N GLU A 156 -10.22 34.35 15.70
CA GLU A 156 -10.49 35.75 16.04
C GLU A 156 -9.28 36.39 16.73
N ASN A 157 -8.65 35.69 17.67
CA ASN A 157 -7.40 36.13 18.29
C ASN A 157 -6.23 36.27 17.29
N THR A 158 -6.11 35.41 16.26
CA THR A 158 -5.04 35.57 15.24
C THR A 158 -5.19 36.80 14.36
N LYS A 159 -6.42 37.34 14.22
CA LYS A 159 -6.70 38.58 13.48
C LYS A 159 -6.47 39.85 14.32
N ALA A 160 -6.54 39.74 15.64
CA ALA A 160 -6.47 40.87 16.57
C ALA A 160 -5.12 41.01 17.30
N ILE A 161 -4.23 40.02 17.19
CA ILE A 161 -2.95 39.96 17.92
C ILE A 161 -2.00 41.12 17.58
N LYS A 162 -1.35 41.66 18.63
CA LYS A 162 -0.37 42.76 18.54
C LYS A 162 0.93 42.47 19.29
N GLU A 163 0.91 41.52 20.23
CA GLU A 163 2.09 41.06 20.97
C GLU A 163 1.97 39.57 21.29
N TYR A 164 3.09 38.94 21.65
CA TYR A 164 3.11 37.64 22.30
C TYR A 164 4.11 37.58 23.46
N LEU A 165 3.83 36.73 24.44
CA LEU A 165 4.69 36.52 25.61
C LEU A 165 5.66 35.36 25.37
N THR A 166 6.93 35.58 25.67
CA THR A 166 7.98 34.56 25.54
C THR A 166 8.95 34.60 26.71
N GLY A 167 9.42 33.43 27.13
CA GLY A 167 10.37 33.23 28.21
C GLY A 167 11.72 32.67 27.74
N ARG A 168 12.47 32.07 28.67
CA ARG A 168 13.82 31.56 28.42
C ARG A 168 13.85 30.32 27.51
N SER A 169 14.89 30.23 26.69
CA SER A 169 15.19 29.01 25.90
C SER A 169 15.59 27.85 26.81
N VAL A 170 14.98 26.68 26.61
CA VAL A 170 15.21 25.44 27.36
C VAL A 170 15.83 24.40 26.43
N ASP A 171 16.82 23.62 26.87
CA ASP A 171 17.25 22.46 26.08
C ASP A 171 16.26 21.29 26.29
N ILE A 172 15.71 20.77 25.19
CA ILE A 172 14.77 19.63 25.18
C ILE A 172 15.44 18.31 24.77
N THR A 173 16.75 18.32 24.53
CA THR A 173 17.52 17.11 24.22
C THR A 173 17.99 16.38 25.47
N ALA A 174 18.09 17.10 26.60
CA ALA A 174 18.25 16.51 27.92
C ALA A 174 17.00 15.68 28.30
N ILE A 175 17.22 14.43 28.73
CA ILE A 175 16.17 13.53 29.22
C ILE A 175 16.00 13.74 30.72
N GLY A 176 14.76 13.66 31.21
CA GLY A 176 14.41 13.87 32.61
C GLY A 176 13.59 15.15 32.83
N VAL A 177 13.70 15.76 34.01
CA VAL A 177 13.04 17.02 34.37
C VAL A 177 14.08 18.13 34.41
N THR A 178 13.85 19.22 33.70
CA THR A 178 14.62 20.46 33.80
C THR A 178 13.73 21.55 34.40
N SER A 179 14.07 22.05 35.58
CA SER A 179 13.27 23.00 36.34
C SER A 179 13.90 24.40 36.37
N PHE A 180 13.06 25.42 36.17
CA PHE A 180 13.43 26.83 36.15
C PHE A 180 12.55 27.61 37.15
N GLY A 181 13.03 28.75 37.63
CA GLY A 181 12.16 29.73 38.28
C GLY A 181 11.67 30.77 37.27
N GLY A 182 10.41 31.17 37.35
CA GLY A 182 9.81 32.24 36.56
C GLY A 182 8.85 33.09 37.40
N PRO A 183 8.15 34.07 36.79
CA PRO A 183 7.30 35.01 37.53
C PRO A 183 6.13 34.35 38.27
N ASP A 184 5.49 33.35 37.66
CA ASP A 184 4.40 32.55 38.24
C ASP A 184 4.90 31.34 39.07
N GLY A 185 6.19 31.28 39.41
CA GLY A 185 6.80 30.20 40.20
C GLY A 185 7.66 29.22 39.39
N GLN A 186 7.65 27.95 39.76
CA GLN A 186 8.48 26.92 39.11
C GLN A 186 7.91 26.50 37.75
N PHE A 187 8.76 26.50 36.73
CA PHE A 187 8.48 25.95 35.40
C PHE A 187 9.29 24.69 35.16
N ASP A 188 8.62 23.57 34.92
CA ASP A 188 9.24 22.28 34.59
C ASP A 188 9.11 21.96 33.10
N VAL A 189 10.20 21.53 32.46
CA VAL A 189 10.13 20.81 31.18
C VAL A 189 10.58 19.38 31.43
N GLU A 190 9.68 18.42 31.19
CA GLU A 190 9.94 17.00 31.40
C GLU A 190 9.92 16.25 30.06
N ALA A 191 11.12 15.87 29.60
CA ALA A 191 11.34 15.04 28.43
C ALA A 191 11.55 13.60 28.89
N ARG A 192 10.48 12.79 28.93
CA ARG A 192 10.53 11.39 29.37
C ARG A 192 9.78 10.46 28.43
N ASN A 193 10.41 9.33 28.12
CA ASN A 193 9.80 8.17 27.48
C ASN A 193 10.49 6.85 27.89
N GLU A 194 11.31 6.85 28.95
CA GLU A 194 12.23 5.74 29.27
C GLU A 194 11.48 4.48 29.66
N GLU A 195 10.46 4.58 30.52
CA GLU A 195 9.59 3.48 30.92
C GLU A 195 8.88 2.85 29.71
N PHE A 196 8.27 3.67 28.84
CA PHE A 196 7.71 3.20 27.56
C PHE A 196 8.79 2.53 26.68
N SER A 197 10.01 3.07 26.65
CA SER A 197 11.11 2.57 25.82
C SER A 197 11.79 1.32 26.36
N ALA A 198 11.55 0.99 27.63
CA ALA A 198 11.94 -0.26 28.27
C ALA A 198 10.85 -1.33 28.13
N VAL A 199 9.56 -0.94 28.24
CA VAL A 199 8.41 -1.84 28.06
C VAL A 199 8.18 -2.21 26.59
N PHE A 200 8.24 -1.24 25.67
CA PHE A 200 8.29 -1.49 24.23
C PHE A 200 9.74 -1.58 23.76
N ASN A 201 10.14 -2.76 23.25
CA ASN A 201 11.43 -2.93 22.59
C ASN A 201 11.49 -2.11 21.28
N LEU A 202 11.83 -0.84 21.42
CA LEU A 202 11.92 0.12 20.33
C LEU A 202 13.04 -0.17 19.35
N GLN A 203 14.06 -0.96 19.72
CA GLN A 203 15.14 -1.33 18.80
C GLN A 203 14.69 -2.43 17.85
N ASP A 204 14.02 -3.48 18.35
CA ASP A 204 13.41 -4.51 17.51
C ASP A 204 12.30 -3.93 16.63
N TYR A 205 11.48 -3.00 17.16
CA TYR A 205 10.49 -2.29 16.35
C TYR A 205 11.14 -1.46 15.23
N LYS A 206 12.21 -0.70 15.52
CA LYS A 206 12.97 0.04 14.49
C LYS A 206 13.58 -0.90 13.46
N ALA A 207 14.16 -2.03 13.88
CA ALA A 207 14.76 -3.02 13.00
C ALA A 207 13.70 -3.68 12.09
N SER A 208 12.56 -4.07 12.66
CA SER A 208 11.41 -4.61 11.93
C SER A 208 10.84 -3.61 10.92
N ARG A 209 10.62 -2.35 11.34
CA ARG A 209 10.23 -1.25 10.45
C ARG A 209 11.24 -1.03 9.32
N GLN A 210 12.54 -1.08 9.61
CA GLN A 210 13.59 -0.89 8.61
C GLN A 210 13.69 -2.07 7.63
N LYS A 211 13.45 -3.30 8.11
CA LYS A 211 13.33 -4.51 7.28
C LYS A 211 12.13 -4.39 6.33
N CYS A 212 10.96 -4.03 6.86
CA CYS A 212 9.75 -3.80 6.08
C CYS A 212 9.95 -2.69 5.02
N TYR A 213 10.56 -1.56 5.39
CA TYR A 213 10.90 -0.49 4.45
C TYR A 213 11.80 -0.98 3.31
N LYS A 214 12.87 -1.73 3.62
CA LYS A 214 13.74 -2.35 2.59
C LYS A 214 12.99 -3.33 1.69
N GLN A 215 12.07 -4.12 2.23
CA GLN A 215 11.23 -5.05 1.46
C GLN A 215 10.29 -4.30 0.50
N ILE A 216 9.63 -3.22 0.96
CA ILE A 216 8.79 -2.36 0.12
C ILE A 216 9.64 -1.69 -0.98
N GLN A 217 10.82 -1.17 -0.64
CA GLN A 217 11.73 -0.57 -1.61
C GLN A 217 12.18 -1.58 -2.70
N ALA A 218 12.51 -2.81 -2.31
CA ALA A 218 12.86 -3.88 -3.24
C ALA A 218 11.66 -4.31 -4.12
N ALA A 219 10.45 -4.40 -3.55
CA ALA A 219 9.23 -4.70 -4.31
C ALA A 219 8.91 -3.60 -5.35
N ILE A 220 9.07 -2.33 -5.00
CA ILE A 220 8.89 -1.20 -5.92
C ILE A 220 9.95 -1.25 -7.05
N ALA A 221 11.20 -1.59 -6.74
CA ALA A 221 12.24 -1.76 -7.75
C ALA A 221 11.90 -2.91 -8.71
N LYS A 222 11.53 -4.10 -8.19
CA LYS A 222 11.16 -5.26 -9.00
C LYS A 222 9.91 -5.01 -9.85
N TYR A 223 8.93 -4.27 -9.34
CA TYR A 223 7.75 -3.86 -10.12
C TYR A 223 8.12 -2.94 -11.31
N ARG A 224 9.06 -2.00 -11.13
CA ARG A 224 9.56 -1.16 -12.24
C ARG A 224 10.27 -1.99 -13.30
N GLU A 225 11.19 -2.86 -12.89
CA GLU A 225 11.90 -3.78 -13.79
C GLU A 225 10.93 -4.67 -14.59
N ILE A 226 9.92 -5.25 -13.94
CA ILE A 226 8.88 -6.05 -14.62
C ILE A 226 8.08 -5.20 -15.61
N LYS A 227 7.70 -3.97 -15.24
CA LYS A 227 6.98 -3.05 -16.13
C LYS A 227 7.83 -2.65 -17.35
N GLU A 228 9.12 -2.40 -17.16
CA GLU A 228 10.08 -2.09 -18.23
C GLU A 228 10.24 -3.29 -19.18
N ASN A 229 10.46 -4.50 -18.65
CA ASN A 229 10.55 -5.73 -19.43
C ASN A 229 9.25 -6.04 -20.23
N ILE A 230 8.07 -5.78 -19.66
CA ILE A 230 6.79 -5.91 -20.37
C ILE A 230 6.68 -4.91 -21.54
N ASN A 231 7.16 -3.67 -21.36
CA ASN A 231 7.15 -2.66 -22.43
C ASN A 231 8.11 -3.04 -23.57
N GLU A 232 9.30 -3.57 -23.27
CA GLU A 232 10.23 -4.06 -24.31
C GLU A 232 9.66 -5.29 -25.02
N GLY A 233 9.03 -6.22 -24.30
CA GLY A 233 8.31 -7.35 -24.90
C GLY A 233 7.18 -6.90 -25.83
N LEU A 234 6.40 -5.88 -25.45
CA LEU A 234 5.35 -5.30 -26.29
C LEU A 234 5.92 -4.70 -27.58
N LYS A 235 7.02 -3.93 -27.50
CA LYS A 235 7.72 -3.41 -28.70
C LYS A 235 8.17 -4.55 -29.62
N PHE A 236 8.78 -5.59 -29.07
CA PHE A 236 9.23 -6.75 -29.84
C PHE A 236 8.07 -7.41 -30.61
N TYR A 237 6.92 -7.64 -29.96
CA TYR A 237 5.77 -8.25 -30.63
C TYR A 237 5.15 -7.34 -31.71
N VAL A 238 5.15 -6.01 -31.52
CA VAL A 238 4.75 -5.07 -32.58
C VAL A 238 5.69 -5.16 -33.78
N SER A 239 7.02 -5.07 -33.57
CA SER A 239 8.00 -5.20 -34.67
C SER A 239 7.96 -6.56 -35.37
N LEU A 240 7.64 -7.64 -34.64
CA LEU A 240 7.42 -8.96 -35.22
C LEU A 240 6.14 -9.01 -36.06
N GLN A 241 5.05 -8.39 -35.61
CA GLN A 241 3.81 -8.26 -36.38
C GLN A 241 4.05 -7.49 -37.69
N ASP A 242 4.79 -6.38 -37.64
CA ASP A 242 5.15 -5.58 -38.82
C ASP A 242 6.01 -6.39 -39.80
N ALA A 243 7.00 -7.13 -39.31
CA ALA A 243 7.84 -8.00 -40.14
C ALA A 243 7.05 -9.14 -40.80
N ILE A 244 6.15 -9.81 -40.07
CA ILE A 244 5.27 -10.85 -40.63
C ILE A 244 4.32 -10.26 -41.67
N THR A 245 3.80 -9.05 -41.44
CA THR A 245 2.91 -8.33 -42.37
C THR A 245 3.64 -8.00 -43.67
N ASN A 246 4.89 -7.55 -43.58
CA ASN A 246 5.76 -7.26 -44.72
C ASN A 246 6.06 -8.53 -45.55
N ILE A 247 6.45 -9.64 -44.90
CA ILE A 247 6.66 -10.92 -45.58
C ILE A 247 5.38 -11.41 -46.28
N LYS A 248 4.22 -11.30 -45.62
CA LYS A 248 2.92 -11.65 -46.22
C LYS A 248 2.63 -10.82 -47.47
N GLN A 249 2.93 -9.52 -47.45
CA GLN A 249 2.75 -8.65 -48.61
C GLN A 249 3.67 -9.08 -49.76
N GLN A 250 4.98 -9.23 -49.51
CA GLN A 250 5.96 -9.66 -50.52
C GLN A 250 5.57 -11.00 -51.19
N CYS A 251 5.11 -11.98 -50.41
CA CYS A 251 4.61 -13.25 -50.95
C CYS A 251 3.35 -13.06 -51.84
N SER A 252 2.47 -12.13 -51.48
CA SER A 252 1.25 -11.81 -52.24
C SER A 252 1.61 -11.11 -53.56
N ASP A 253 2.52 -10.13 -53.51
CA ASP A 253 3.01 -9.38 -54.68
C ASP A 253 3.74 -10.31 -55.66
N PHE A 254 4.55 -11.25 -55.14
CA PHE A 254 5.22 -12.26 -55.97
C PHE A 254 4.23 -13.19 -56.68
N VAL A 255 3.23 -13.71 -55.98
CA VAL A 255 2.19 -14.57 -56.56
C VAL A 255 1.36 -13.80 -57.60
N MET A 256 0.99 -12.55 -57.31
CA MET A 256 0.28 -11.68 -58.27
C MET A 256 1.12 -11.44 -59.53
N THR A 257 2.41 -11.10 -59.37
CA THR A 257 3.34 -10.90 -60.49
C THR A 257 3.47 -12.16 -61.35
N ARG A 258 3.59 -13.34 -60.73
CA ARG A 258 3.69 -14.62 -61.47
C ARG A 258 2.39 -14.98 -62.19
N ASN A 259 1.23 -14.64 -61.62
CA ASN A 259 -0.06 -14.85 -62.26
C ASN A 259 -0.23 -13.95 -63.51
N ILE A 260 0.14 -12.67 -63.41
CA ILE A 260 0.13 -11.73 -64.55
C ILE A 260 1.05 -12.24 -65.67
N GLN A 261 2.29 -12.60 -65.36
CA GLN A 261 3.24 -13.14 -66.35
C GLN A 261 2.73 -14.45 -67.01
N CYS A 262 2.01 -15.30 -66.26
CA CYS A 262 1.39 -16.49 -66.82
C CYS A 262 0.26 -16.13 -67.82
N GLN A 263 -0.56 -15.13 -67.49
CA GLN A 263 -1.63 -14.64 -68.38
C GLN A 263 -1.05 -13.98 -69.65
N GLU A 264 -0.03 -13.13 -69.51
CA GLU A 264 0.70 -12.52 -70.64
C GLU A 264 1.27 -13.59 -71.59
N MET A 265 1.94 -14.61 -71.04
CA MET A 265 2.48 -15.73 -71.84
C MET A 265 1.38 -16.54 -72.54
N ILE A 266 0.22 -16.75 -71.91
CA ILE A 266 -0.93 -17.44 -72.53
C ILE A 266 -1.52 -16.60 -73.67
N GLU A 267 -1.66 -15.28 -73.47
CA GLU A 267 -2.12 -14.37 -74.54
C GLU A 267 -1.16 -14.36 -75.73
N ASP A 268 0.15 -14.28 -75.51
CA ASP A 268 1.12 -14.27 -76.61
C ASP A 268 1.17 -15.61 -77.36
N VAL A 269 1.03 -16.75 -76.69
CA VAL A 269 0.85 -18.06 -77.36
C VAL A 269 -0.44 -18.09 -78.18
N GLN A 270 -1.55 -17.58 -77.65
CA GLN A 270 -2.83 -17.51 -78.40
C GLN A 270 -2.72 -16.58 -79.62
N ARG A 271 -2.03 -15.44 -79.52
CA ARG A 271 -1.76 -14.53 -80.63
C ARG A 271 -0.89 -15.19 -81.71
N GLN A 272 0.14 -15.93 -81.32
CA GLN A 272 0.97 -16.71 -82.25
C GLN A 272 0.16 -17.79 -82.97
N MET A 273 -0.69 -18.54 -82.24
CA MET A 273 -1.58 -19.53 -82.85
C MET A 273 -2.60 -18.90 -83.82
N ALA A 274 -3.16 -17.73 -83.48
CA ALA A 274 -4.07 -17.01 -84.38
C ALA A 274 -3.38 -16.48 -85.66
N GLY A 275 -2.06 -16.24 -85.63
CA GLY A 275 -1.26 -15.92 -86.81
C GLY A 275 -0.97 -17.11 -87.73
N LEU A 276 -1.10 -18.35 -87.24
CA LEU A 276 -0.83 -19.57 -87.99
C LEU A 276 -2.08 -20.05 -88.77
N SER A 277 -2.47 -19.27 -89.77
CA SER A 277 -3.54 -19.65 -90.70
C SER A 277 -3.06 -20.75 -91.66
N PHE A 278 -3.39 -22.01 -91.36
CA PHE A 278 -3.25 -23.13 -92.28
C PHE A 278 -4.42 -23.16 -93.28
N GLN A 279 -4.12 -23.18 -94.57
CA GLN A 279 -5.14 -23.42 -95.60
C GLN A 279 -5.41 -24.93 -95.73
N ASP A 280 -6.58 -25.37 -95.23
CA ASP A 280 -7.02 -26.76 -95.37
C ASP A 280 -7.30 -27.14 -96.83
N HIS A 281 -6.33 -27.82 -97.46
CA HIS A 281 -6.58 -28.56 -98.68
C HIS A 281 -7.38 -29.83 -98.37
N LYS A 282 -8.70 -29.76 -98.63
CA LYS A 282 -9.65 -30.87 -98.53
C LYS A 282 -9.10 -32.17 -99.12
N ASN A 283 -9.15 -33.26 -98.35
CA ASN A 283 -9.40 -34.59 -98.90
C ASN A 283 -10.34 -35.39 -97.98
N THR A 284 -11.06 -36.36 -98.55
CA THR A 284 -12.21 -37.01 -97.91
C THR A 284 -11.84 -38.30 -97.18
N GLY A 285 -12.48 -38.54 -96.03
CA GLY A 285 -12.28 -39.75 -95.24
C GLY A 285 -13.30 -39.90 -94.10
N SER A 286 -14.53 -40.30 -94.43
CA SER A 286 -15.60 -40.49 -93.44
C SER A 286 -15.56 -41.89 -92.80
N TYR A 287 -15.33 -41.98 -91.49
CA TYR A 287 -15.73 -43.12 -90.66
C TYR A 287 -16.20 -42.65 -89.28
N SER A 288 -17.06 -43.44 -88.64
CA SER A 288 -17.98 -42.95 -87.59
C SER A 288 -18.13 -43.95 -86.43
N TYR A 289 -17.75 -43.50 -85.23
CA TYR A 289 -18.17 -44.02 -83.91
C TYR A 289 -17.80 -45.51 -83.58
N PRO A 290 -17.95 -45.97 -82.31
CA PRO A 290 -18.46 -45.28 -81.11
C PRO A 290 -17.45 -45.14 -79.95
N ALA A 291 -17.87 -44.39 -78.92
CA ALA A 291 -17.11 -44.17 -77.68
C ALA A 291 -17.18 -45.38 -76.72
N ILE A 292 -16.19 -45.48 -75.83
CA ILE A 292 -16.16 -46.42 -74.70
C ILE A 292 -16.14 -45.64 -73.39
N ASN A 293 -16.91 -46.11 -72.40
CA ASN A 293 -17.04 -45.48 -71.09
C ASN A 293 -15.82 -45.73 -70.18
N GLN A 294 -15.62 -44.79 -69.24
CA GLN A 294 -14.93 -44.98 -67.97
C GLN A 294 -15.57 -46.12 -67.12
N PRO A 295 -14.92 -46.68 -66.07
CA PRO A 295 -13.99 -45.98 -65.15
C PRO A 295 -12.72 -46.73 -64.67
N HIS A 296 -11.95 -46.03 -63.83
CA HIS A 296 -10.70 -46.47 -63.21
C HIS A 296 -10.85 -47.60 -62.17
N GLN A 297 -9.91 -48.55 -62.20
CA GLN A 297 -9.10 -49.12 -61.09
C GLN A 297 -8.13 -50.17 -61.71
N THR A 298 -6.92 -50.49 -61.20
CA THR A 298 -6.26 -50.21 -59.91
C THR A 298 -4.71 -50.26 -60.04
N GLN A 299 -3.98 -49.60 -59.13
CA GLN A 299 -2.67 -49.98 -58.52
C GLN A 299 -1.46 -50.53 -59.34
N ARG A 300 -0.27 -49.89 -59.12
CA ARG A 300 1.08 -50.49 -58.77
C ARG A 300 1.77 -51.52 -59.73
N SER A 301 3.09 -51.57 -59.94
CA SER A 301 4.29 -50.93 -59.33
C SER A 301 5.54 -50.90 -60.27
N SER A 302 6.50 -50.02 -59.97
CA SER A 302 7.99 -50.20 -60.01
C SER A 302 8.75 -50.82 -61.21
N SER A 303 9.77 -50.10 -61.72
CA SER A 303 11.09 -50.65 -62.13
C SER A 303 12.22 -49.59 -62.09
N HIS A 304 13.48 -50.02 -61.97
CA HIS A 304 14.74 -49.23 -61.89
C HIS A 304 15.94 -50.10 -62.35
N PRO A 305 17.18 -49.58 -62.52
CA PRO A 305 17.62 -48.18 -62.56
C PRO A 305 17.95 -47.71 -64.02
N PRO A 306 19.18 -47.73 -64.61
CA PRO A 306 20.52 -48.19 -64.17
C PRO A 306 21.55 -47.02 -63.91
N SER A 307 22.84 -47.29 -64.13
CA SER A 307 24.10 -46.55 -63.89
C SER A 307 24.93 -46.44 -65.21
N ASP A 308 26.06 -45.71 -65.44
CA ASP A 308 26.99 -44.78 -64.74
C ASP A 308 28.02 -44.24 -65.80
N PRO A 309 29.24 -43.65 -65.54
CA PRO A 309 29.69 -42.56 -64.63
C PRO A 309 30.67 -41.51 -65.28
N GLN A 310 31.31 -40.63 -64.46
CA GLN A 310 32.54 -39.80 -64.71
C GLN A 310 32.43 -38.52 -65.60
N ASN A 311 33.20 -37.41 -65.43
CA ASN A 311 34.28 -37.04 -64.46
C ASN A 311 34.37 -35.50 -64.15
N VAL A 312 35.27 -35.08 -63.24
CA VAL A 312 35.46 -33.73 -62.59
C VAL A 312 36.51 -32.77 -63.30
N PRO A 313 36.96 -31.54 -62.84
CA PRO A 313 36.88 -30.85 -61.50
C PRO A 313 36.73 -29.27 -61.41
N HIS A 314 36.74 -28.75 -60.15
CA HIS A 314 37.06 -27.35 -59.64
C HIS A 314 35.96 -26.25 -59.70
N SER A 315 35.88 -25.23 -58.78
CA SER A 315 36.77 -24.74 -57.68
C SER A 315 36.02 -24.26 -56.39
N HIS A 316 36.78 -23.93 -55.31
CA HIS A 316 36.37 -23.56 -53.91
C HIS A 316 36.34 -22.02 -53.63
N PRO A 317 36.12 -21.43 -52.40
CA PRO A 317 36.05 -22.01 -51.01
C PRO A 317 35.04 -21.45 -49.94
N GLN A 318 34.69 -22.32 -48.95
CA GLN A 318 34.45 -22.08 -47.49
C GLN A 318 33.44 -21.02 -46.94
N PRO A 319 33.07 -21.05 -45.62
CA PRO A 319 33.41 -22.01 -44.54
C PRO A 319 32.20 -22.77 -43.92
N GLN A 320 32.47 -23.75 -43.05
CA GLN A 320 31.46 -24.49 -42.25
C GLN A 320 31.61 -24.20 -40.74
N THR A 321 30.48 -24.15 -40.04
CA THR A 321 30.41 -24.02 -38.56
C THR A 321 30.45 -25.38 -37.88
N GLN A 322 31.09 -25.47 -36.71
CA GLN A 322 31.23 -26.71 -35.94
C GLN A 322 29.92 -27.14 -35.25
N TYR A 323 29.68 -28.45 -35.20
CA TYR A 323 28.65 -29.04 -34.33
C TYR A 323 29.13 -29.04 -32.87
N PHE A 324 28.29 -28.56 -31.95
CA PHE A 324 28.58 -28.54 -30.51
C PHE A 324 27.81 -29.65 -29.79
N GLN A 325 28.53 -30.54 -29.09
CA GLN A 325 27.91 -31.56 -28.21
C GLN A 325 27.74 -31.00 -26.79
N PRO A 326 26.61 -31.26 -26.10
CA PRO A 326 26.43 -30.89 -24.70
C PRO A 326 27.13 -31.89 -23.76
N PRO A 327 28.03 -31.45 -22.84
CA PRO A 327 28.73 -32.36 -21.93
C PRO A 327 27.97 -32.62 -20.61
N GLY A 328 27.93 -33.89 -20.20
CA GLY A 328 27.99 -34.36 -18.81
C GLY A 328 26.97 -33.84 -17.78
N GLN A 329 25.90 -34.60 -17.54
CA GLN A 329 25.18 -34.53 -16.25
C GLN A 329 26.06 -35.11 -15.12
N SER A 330 26.11 -34.43 -13.98
CA SER A 330 26.76 -34.90 -12.75
C SER A 330 25.71 -35.14 -11.66
N THR A 331 25.86 -36.20 -10.88
CA THR A 331 24.87 -36.68 -9.90
C THR A 331 25.00 -36.02 -8.53
N ILE A 332 23.86 -35.76 -7.87
CA ILE A 332 23.76 -35.45 -6.44
C ILE A 332 22.61 -36.31 -5.85
N PRO A 333 22.71 -36.85 -4.62
CA PRO A 333 21.81 -37.90 -4.13
C PRO A 333 20.43 -37.38 -3.70
N GLY A 334 19.40 -38.22 -3.86
CA GLY A 334 18.06 -37.96 -3.34
C GLY A 334 17.79 -38.61 -1.98
N TYR A 335 16.88 -38.02 -1.22
CA TYR A 335 16.19 -38.67 -0.09
C TYR A 335 14.71 -38.77 -0.42
N ALA A 336 14.17 -40.00 -0.38
CA ALA A 336 12.75 -40.29 -0.54
C ALA A 336 12.21 -40.91 0.75
N HIS A 337 11.02 -40.49 1.19
CA HIS A 337 10.33 -41.06 2.34
C HIS A 337 9.13 -41.91 1.87
N PRO A 338 8.94 -43.14 2.40
CA PRO A 338 7.83 -44.02 2.02
C PRO A 338 6.53 -43.72 2.81
N PRO A 339 5.35 -44.13 2.31
CA PRO A 339 4.07 -43.98 3.00
C PRO A 339 3.80 -45.12 4.02
N PRO A 340 2.93 -44.89 5.04
CA PRO A 340 2.53 -45.92 6.01
C PRO A 340 1.32 -46.77 5.56
N PRO A 341 1.21 -48.04 5.98
CA PRO A 341 0.07 -48.93 5.69
C PRO A 341 -1.06 -48.89 6.76
N TYR A 342 -2.16 -49.64 6.50
CA TYR A 342 -3.39 -49.73 7.31
C TYR A 342 -3.69 -51.17 7.81
N THR A 343 -4.72 -51.31 8.68
CA THR A 343 -5.32 -52.56 9.27
C THR A 343 -4.46 -53.23 10.38
N THR A 344 -4.87 -53.44 11.65
CA THR A 344 -6.04 -54.07 12.35
C THR A 344 -6.02 -55.62 12.38
N PRO A 345 -6.70 -56.36 13.32
CA PRO A 345 -7.55 -55.99 14.48
C PRO A 345 -7.20 -56.71 15.83
N GLN A 346 -7.99 -56.51 16.91
CA GLN A 346 -8.14 -57.46 18.04
C GLN A 346 -9.48 -57.26 18.82
N GLN A 347 -9.93 -58.23 19.63
CA GLN A 347 -11.28 -58.28 20.26
C GLN A 347 -11.34 -58.97 21.66
N PRO A 348 -12.47 -58.90 22.41
CA PRO A 348 -12.60 -59.19 23.87
C PRO A 348 -13.10 -60.63 24.19
N PRO A 349 -12.96 -61.11 25.46
CA PRO A 349 -13.99 -60.96 26.52
C PRO A 349 -13.34 -60.70 27.93
N PRO A 350 -13.98 -60.82 29.13
CA PRO A 350 -15.37 -61.14 29.51
C PRO A 350 -15.99 -60.11 30.52
N TYR A 351 -16.75 -60.59 31.53
CA TYR A 351 -17.52 -59.87 32.57
C TYR A 351 -17.45 -60.61 33.92
N HIS A 352 -17.73 -59.95 35.07
CA HIS A 352 -18.55 -60.48 36.19
C HIS A 352 -18.94 -59.38 37.24
N MET A 353 -20.03 -59.62 37.99
CA MET A 353 -20.74 -58.77 38.98
C MET A 353 -21.76 -59.69 39.72
N PRO A 354 -22.52 -59.34 40.80
CA PRO A 354 -22.63 -58.15 41.68
C PRO A 354 -22.55 -58.57 43.20
N PRO A 355 -23.20 -57.98 44.24
CA PRO A 355 -23.98 -56.72 44.38
C PRO A 355 -23.80 -55.84 45.66
N ALA A 356 -23.97 -54.51 45.48
CA ALA A 356 -24.80 -53.55 46.29
C ALA A 356 -24.58 -53.36 47.82
N PRO A 357 -25.19 -52.34 48.50
CA PRO A 357 -26.10 -51.27 48.02
C PRO A 357 -25.76 -49.81 48.47
N GLY A 358 -26.44 -48.81 47.86
CA GLY A 358 -26.77 -47.53 48.53
C GLY A 358 -26.60 -46.22 47.73
N GLY A 359 -27.71 -45.49 47.47
CA GLY A 359 -27.70 -44.06 47.05
C GLY A 359 -28.21 -43.75 45.62
N PRO A 360 -28.99 -42.66 45.38
CA PRO A 360 -29.68 -42.42 44.09
C PRO A 360 -29.05 -41.37 43.15
N TYR A 361 -29.52 -41.35 41.89
CA TYR A 361 -29.05 -40.51 40.76
C TYR A 361 -30.04 -39.35 40.38
N PRO A 362 -30.13 -38.77 39.13
CA PRO A 362 -29.86 -37.34 38.89
C PRO A 362 -31.03 -36.62 38.14
N PRO A 363 -30.77 -35.64 37.23
CA PRO A 363 -30.91 -36.02 35.80
C PRO A 363 -29.99 -35.32 34.77
N ARG A 364 -29.52 -36.14 33.80
CA ARG A 364 -29.30 -35.95 32.34
C ARG A 364 -28.53 -34.74 31.75
N GLN A 365 -27.69 -35.08 30.76
CA GLN A 365 -27.03 -34.20 29.77
C GLN A 365 -27.86 -34.03 28.48
N VAL A 366 -27.45 -33.09 27.61
CA VAL A 366 -27.83 -32.99 26.19
C VAL A 366 -26.54 -32.96 25.35
N GLN A 367 -26.58 -33.54 24.15
CA GLN A 367 -25.41 -33.72 23.26
C GLN A 367 -25.01 -32.45 22.48
N GLN A 368 -23.76 -32.40 22.02
CA GLN A 368 -23.25 -31.41 21.06
C GLN A 368 -22.79 -32.09 19.74
N PRO A 369 -22.94 -31.41 18.58
CA PRO A 369 -22.40 -31.86 17.29
C PRO A 369 -20.88 -31.57 17.14
N PRO A 370 -20.17 -32.18 16.17
CA PRO A 370 -18.71 -32.09 16.04
C PRO A 370 -18.20 -30.75 15.52
N THR A 371 -16.93 -30.46 15.83
CA THR A 371 -16.21 -29.24 15.45
C THR A 371 -15.60 -29.30 14.04
N ASN A 372 -15.79 -28.24 13.25
CA ASN A 372 -14.95 -27.97 12.09
C ASN A 372 -13.57 -27.46 12.54
N GLN A 373 -12.51 -27.81 11.80
CA GLN A 373 -11.17 -27.29 12.03
C GLN A 373 -10.94 -26.01 11.22
N GLU A 374 -10.48 -24.95 11.88
CA GLU A 374 -10.01 -23.71 11.23
C GLU A 374 -8.63 -23.34 11.83
N TYR A 375 -7.70 -22.89 10.99
CA TYR A 375 -6.27 -22.81 11.34
C TYR A 375 -5.96 -21.62 12.27
N GLY A 376 -5.80 -21.88 13.56
CA GLY A 376 -5.40 -20.87 14.56
C GLY A 376 -3.88 -20.74 14.75
N GLN A 377 -3.33 -19.54 14.57
CA GLN A 377 -2.05 -19.13 15.16
C GLN A 377 -2.24 -18.83 16.66
N PRO A 378 -1.29 -19.16 17.55
CA PRO A 378 -1.44 -18.92 18.99
C PRO A 378 -1.32 -17.42 19.33
N ALA A 379 -2.18 -16.94 20.22
CA ALA A 379 -2.13 -15.58 20.74
C ALA A 379 -1.08 -15.43 21.85
N TYR A 380 -0.44 -14.25 21.93
CA TYR A 380 0.47 -13.91 23.03
C TYR A 380 -0.29 -13.85 24.38
N PRO A 381 0.26 -14.42 25.47
CA PRO A 381 -0.35 -14.33 26.79
C PRO A 381 -0.10 -12.97 27.44
N GLY A 382 -1.08 -12.45 28.21
CA GLY A 382 -0.81 -11.42 29.21
C GLY A 382 -1.50 -10.05 29.09
N TRP A 383 -2.69 -9.93 28.49
CA TRP A 383 -3.56 -8.76 28.71
C TRP A 383 -5.05 -9.14 28.71
N ARG A 384 -5.79 -8.73 29.75
CA ARG A 384 -7.26 -8.78 29.80
C ARG A 384 -7.80 -7.49 30.44
N GLY A 385 -8.27 -6.57 29.60
CA GLY A 385 -8.98 -5.36 30.04
C GLY A 385 -10.47 -5.62 30.31
N PRO A 386 -11.15 -4.73 31.07
CA PRO A 386 -12.52 -4.93 31.57
C PRO A 386 -13.61 -4.63 30.51
N TYR A 387 -13.58 -5.35 29.38
CA TYR A 387 -14.63 -5.30 28.34
C TYR A 387 -15.13 -6.68 27.91
N TYR A 388 -14.90 -7.72 28.72
CA TYR A 388 -15.37 -9.08 28.47
C TYR A 388 -16.70 -9.35 29.21
N ASN A 389 -17.77 -8.68 28.79
CA ASN A 389 -19.11 -8.95 29.33
C ASN A 389 -19.61 -10.33 28.85
N ALA A 390 -19.67 -11.28 29.78
CA ALA A 390 -20.38 -12.54 29.57
C ALA A 390 -21.89 -12.31 29.46
N HIS A 391 -22.60 -13.20 28.76
CA HIS A 391 -24.04 -13.08 28.56
C HIS A 391 -24.83 -13.27 29.87
N GLY A 392 -25.39 -12.18 30.41
CA GLY A 392 -26.49 -12.23 31.38
C GLY A 392 -27.84 -12.19 30.67
N GLN A 393 -28.73 -13.13 31.00
CA GLN A 393 -30.14 -13.09 30.60
C GLN A 393 -30.96 -12.28 31.61
N GLN A 394 -31.88 -11.43 31.14
CA GLN A 394 -33.16 -11.05 31.77
C GLN A 394 -34.03 -10.32 30.70
N PRO A 395 -35.36 -10.28 30.82
CA PRO A 395 -36.25 -9.85 29.75
C PRO A 395 -36.69 -8.38 29.85
N GLY A 396 -37.00 -7.76 28.71
CA GLY A 396 -37.61 -6.43 28.64
C GLY A 396 -37.74 -5.93 27.20
N SER A 397 -38.92 -5.46 26.82
CA SER A 397 -39.19 -4.93 25.47
C SER A 397 -38.77 -3.46 25.34
N LEU A 398 -38.18 -3.10 24.20
CA LEU A 398 -38.28 -1.79 23.55
C LEU A 398 -37.74 -1.89 22.11
N ALA A 399 -38.21 -1.02 21.21
CA ALA A 399 -38.04 -1.18 19.76
C ALA A 399 -36.68 -0.71 19.21
N ARG A 400 -36.23 -1.33 18.11
CA ARG A 400 -35.06 -0.87 17.33
C ARG A 400 -35.44 0.25 16.36
N PRO A 401 -34.67 1.35 16.27
CA PRO A 401 -34.71 2.25 15.13
C PRO A 401 -34.13 1.58 13.88
N THR A 402 -34.76 1.81 12.72
CA THR A 402 -34.25 1.41 11.41
C THR A 402 -33.32 2.49 10.85
N TYR A 403 -32.04 2.18 10.66
CA TYR A 403 -31.10 3.00 9.89
C TYR A 403 -30.73 2.31 8.58
N THR A 404 -31.31 2.79 7.48
CA THR A 404 -30.93 2.40 6.11
C THR A 404 -29.94 3.44 5.58
N ILE A 405 -28.73 3.03 5.19
CA ILE A 405 -27.72 3.94 4.63
C ILE A 405 -27.75 3.84 3.08
N PRO A 406 -28.00 4.95 2.35
CA PRO A 406 -27.89 4.96 0.89
C PRO A 406 -26.43 4.83 0.42
N GLY A 407 -26.21 4.09 -0.68
CA GLY A 407 -24.90 3.96 -1.32
C GLY A 407 -24.51 5.20 -2.15
N PRO A 408 -23.20 5.44 -2.39
CA PRO A 408 -22.70 6.73 -2.89
C PRO A 408 -22.71 6.90 -4.43
N TYR A 409 -23.58 6.19 -5.17
CA TYR A 409 -23.64 6.28 -6.64
C TYR A 409 -25.08 6.40 -7.16
N PRO A 410 -25.38 7.39 -8.02
CA PRO A 410 -26.65 7.45 -8.75
C PRO A 410 -26.68 6.41 -9.90
N PRO A 411 -27.85 5.84 -10.23
CA PRO A 411 -28.00 4.95 -11.38
C PRO A 411 -27.93 5.72 -12.72
N PRO A 412 -27.60 5.04 -13.83
CA PRO A 412 -27.53 5.67 -15.15
C PRO A 412 -28.92 6.01 -15.69
N HIS A 413 -29.12 7.26 -16.13
CA HIS A 413 -30.32 7.66 -16.84
C HIS A 413 -30.32 7.12 -18.28
N GLN A 414 -31.13 6.10 -18.54
CA GLN A 414 -31.81 5.95 -19.83
C GLN A 414 -33.08 6.82 -19.75
N GLY A 415 -33.28 7.74 -20.70
CA GLY A 415 -34.52 8.50 -20.82
C GLY A 415 -35.47 7.86 -21.84
N TYR A 416 -36.75 8.22 -21.85
CA TYR A 416 -37.61 8.09 -23.05
C TYR A 416 -38.78 9.11 -23.00
N TYR A 417 -38.71 10.10 -23.90
CA TYR A 417 -39.80 10.86 -24.53
C TYR A 417 -40.65 11.90 -23.76
N ARG A 418 -41.09 12.89 -24.54
CA ARG A 418 -42.14 13.88 -24.23
C ARG A 418 -43.53 13.27 -24.47
N GLN A 419 -44.53 13.75 -23.75
CA GLN A 419 -45.58 14.61 -24.33
C GLN A 419 -45.87 15.77 -23.37
#